data_AF-A0A6A5HII1-F1
#
_entry.id   AF-A0A6A5HII1-F1
#
_cell.length_a   1.000
_cell.length_b   1.000
_cell.length_c   1.000
_cell.angle_alpha   90.00
_cell.angle_beta   90.00
_cell.angle_gamma   90.00
#
_symmetry.space_group_name_H-M   'P 1'
#
loop_
_entity.id
_entity.type
_entity.pdbx_description
1 polymer ?
#
loop_
_entity_poly.entity_id
_entity_poly.type
_entity_poly.pdbx_seq_one_letter_code
_entity_poly.pdbx_strand_id
1 'polypeptide(L)'
;MKVKFLILLSFLITLSNSAEECADTSDKCSAWAKNGFCTNCFYNCDIRVKYCAKTCEYCTGQKTCENCTVTTTKPPPTTTTINCVDYGDYCKSWAMKGFCSNCFYKCSDRIKYCAKTCGFCTAGSCTDCNNVQNFKSLISQTSLELPQE
;
A
#
# COMPACT_ATOMS: atom_id res chain seq x y z
N MET A 1 -52.61 35.88 51.30
CA MET A 1 -51.24 36.09 50.76
C MET A 1 -51.17 35.48 49.38
N LYS A 2 -50.67 36.23 48.40
CA LYS A 2 -50.51 35.84 46.99
C LYS A 2 -49.21 35.06 46.84
N VAL A 3 -49.23 33.86 46.26
CA VAL A 3 -48.02 33.31 45.63
C VAL A 3 -48.41 32.67 44.30
N LYS A 4 -48.26 33.47 43.24
CA LYS A 4 -48.12 32.98 41.86
C LYS A 4 -46.76 32.29 41.78
N PHE A 5 -46.70 31.06 41.29
CA PHE A 5 -45.47 30.55 40.69
C PHE A 5 -45.81 29.88 39.35
N LEU A 6 -45.73 30.72 38.32
CA LEU A 6 -45.42 30.32 36.97
C LEU A 6 -44.07 29.60 36.98
N ILE A 7 -43.95 28.49 36.27
CA ILE A 7 -43.08 28.33 35.08
C ILE A 7 -43.15 26.86 34.67
N LEU A 8 -43.80 26.64 33.53
CA LEU A 8 -43.58 25.49 32.66
C LEU A 8 -42.09 25.45 32.32
N LEU A 9 -41.37 24.45 32.82
CA LEU A 9 -40.08 24.06 32.25
C LEU A 9 -40.20 22.62 31.77
N SER A 10 -40.93 22.46 30.66
CA SER A 10 -40.80 21.30 29.79
C SER A 10 -39.36 21.24 29.32
N PHE A 11 -38.55 20.45 30.02
CA PHE A 11 -37.19 20.11 29.64
C PHE A 11 -37.27 19.23 28.38
N LEU A 12 -37.40 19.88 27.22
CA LEU A 12 -37.15 19.26 25.93
C LEU A 12 -35.66 18.97 25.88
N ILE A 13 -35.29 17.79 26.36
CA ILE A 13 -33.98 17.20 26.14
C ILE A 13 -33.95 16.91 24.64
N THR A 14 -33.44 17.86 23.85
CA THR A 14 -33.07 17.61 22.46
C THR A 14 -31.94 16.59 22.52
N LEU A 15 -32.28 15.32 22.29
CA LEU A 15 -31.32 14.29 21.94
C LEU A 15 -30.60 14.78 20.68
N SER A 16 -29.45 15.42 20.87
CA SER A 16 -28.57 15.82 19.79
C SER A 16 -28.03 14.53 19.22
N ASN A 17 -28.76 13.99 18.24
CA ASN A 17 -28.28 12.90 17.43
C ASN A 17 -27.13 13.50 16.62
N SER A 18 -25.90 13.36 17.14
CA SER A 18 -24.67 13.71 16.45
C SER A 18 -24.45 12.76 15.28
N ALA A 19 -25.43 12.70 14.37
CA ALA A 19 -25.16 12.46 12.97
C ALA A 19 -24.27 13.64 12.57
N GLU A 20 -22.96 13.41 12.61
CA GLU A 20 -21.96 14.26 12.00
C GLU A 20 -22.52 14.69 10.65
N GLU A 21 -22.81 15.98 10.49
CA GLU A 21 -23.57 16.50 9.36
C GLU A 21 -22.79 16.13 8.09
N CYS A 22 -23.31 15.16 7.34
CA CYS A 22 -22.56 14.62 6.23
C CYS A 22 -22.49 15.64 5.10
N ALA A 23 -21.34 16.30 5.02
CA ALA A 23 -21.11 17.45 4.18
C ALA A 23 -19.74 17.34 3.51
N ASP A 24 -19.57 18.13 2.46
CA ASP A 24 -18.25 18.35 1.89
C ASP A 24 -17.52 19.37 2.76
N THR A 25 -16.27 19.06 3.13
CA THR A 25 -15.42 20.00 3.87
C THR A 25 -14.47 20.76 2.95
N SER A 26 -14.41 20.40 1.66
CA SER A 26 -13.65 21.12 0.63
C SER A 26 -14.57 21.78 -0.40
N ASP A 27 -14.24 23.01 -0.77
CA ASP A 27 -14.87 23.74 -1.88
C ASP A 27 -14.49 23.18 -3.27
N LYS A 28 -13.49 22.28 -3.34
CA LYS A 28 -12.99 21.69 -4.59
C LYS A 28 -13.68 20.38 -4.97
N CYS A 29 -14.59 19.86 -4.14
CA CYS A 29 -15.18 18.54 -4.36
C CYS A 29 -15.81 18.38 -5.75
N SER A 30 -16.52 19.38 -6.26
CA SER A 30 -17.08 19.35 -7.63
C SER A 30 -16.01 19.19 -8.71
N ALA A 31 -14.85 19.83 -8.57
CA ALA A 31 -13.75 19.70 -9.53
C ALA A 31 -13.01 18.38 -9.36
N TRP A 32 -12.76 17.96 -8.12
CA TRP A 32 -12.07 16.70 -7.81
C TRP A 32 -12.89 15.48 -8.23
N ALA A 33 -14.21 15.49 -8.00
CA ALA A 33 -15.11 14.42 -8.43
C ALA A 33 -15.10 14.27 -9.96
N LYS A 34 -15.11 15.38 -10.72
CA LYS A 34 -14.95 15.37 -12.19
C LYS A 34 -13.61 14.78 -12.64
N ASN A 35 -12.57 14.90 -11.81
CA ASN A 35 -11.25 14.33 -12.05
C ASN A 35 -11.05 12.95 -11.40
N GLY A 36 -12.14 12.28 -11.00
CA GLY A 36 -12.11 10.90 -10.53
C GLY A 36 -11.75 10.72 -9.05
N PHE A 37 -11.72 11.78 -8.25
CA PHE A 37 -11.35 11.69 -6.82
C PHE A 37 -12.15 10.63 -6.05
N CYS A 38 -13.46 10.52 -6.28
CA CYS A 38 -14.32 9.58 -5.56
C CYS A 38 -13.99 8.09 -5.83
N THR A 39 -13.22 7.78 -6.87
CA THR A 39 -12.84 6.39 -7.22
C THR A 39 -11.32 6.20 -7.31
N ASN A 40 -10.54 7.25 -7.10
CA ASN A 40 -9.09 7.20 -7.27
C ASN A 40 -8.43 6.46 -6.10
N CYS A 41 -7.79 5.34 -6.41
CA CYS A 41 -7.08 4.47 -5.48
C CYS A 41 -5.88 5.12 -4.78
N PHE A 42 -5.39 6.26 -5.28
CA PHE A 42 -4.35 7.03 -4.61
C PHE A 42 -4.84 7.62 -3.28
N TYR A 43 -6.14 7.91 -3.17
CA TYR A 43 -6.76 8.43 -1.95
C TYR A 43 -7.57 7.31 -1.27
N ASN A 44 -7.19 6.97 -0.04
CA ASN A 44 -7.98 6.03 0.74
C ASN A 44 -9.37 6.61 1.08
N CYS A 45 -10.25 5.76 1.59
CA CYS A 45 -11.62 6.14 1.92
C CYS A 45 -11.71 7.22 2.97
N ASP A 46 -10.83 7.20 3.98
CA ASP A 46 -10.82 8.23 5.03
C ASP A 46 -10.64 9.62 4.42
N ILE A 47 -9.72 9.77 3.44
CA ILE A 47 -9.50 11.03 2.74
C ILE A 47 -10.70 11.39 1.86
N ARG A 48 -11.25 10.42 1.11
CA ARG A 48 -12.37 10.68 0.20
C ARG A 48 -13.64 11.08 0.95
N VAL A 49 -13.95 10.39 2.04
CA VAL A 49 -15.07 10.69 2.94
C VAL A 49 -14.84 12.01 3.65
N LYS A 50 -13.67 12.21 4.28
CA LYS A 50 -13.37 13.45 5.02
C LYS A 50 -13.60 14.71 4.20
N TYR A 51 -13.17 14.72 2.93
CA TYR A 51 -13.25 15.92 2.12
C TYR A 51 -14.55 16.07 1.36
N CYS A 52 -15.05 14.98 0.78
CA CYS A 52 -16.11 15.05 -0.23
C CYS A 52 -17.21 14.01 -0.01
N ALA A 53 -17.57 13.69 1.24
CA ALA A 53 -18.59 12.68 1.55
C ALA A 53 -19.92 12.92 0.83
N LYS A 54 -20.36 14.19 0.70
CA LYS A 54 -21.63 14.53 0.06
C LYS A 54 -21.51 14.48 -1.46
N THR A 55 -20.51 15.15 -2.04
CA THR A 55 -20.27 15.13 -3.49
C THR A 55 -20.00 13.71 -4.01
N CYS A 56 -19.33 12.87 -3.24
CA CYS A 56 -19.07 11.47 -3.60
C CYS A 56 -20.21 10.51 -3.19
N GLU A 57 -21.32 11.02 -2.65
CA GLU A 57 -22.54 10.27 -2.30
C GLU A 57 -22.32 9.15 -1.26
N TYR A 58 -21.38 9.33 -0.33
CA TYR A 58 -21.11 8.40 0.77
C TYR A 58 -22.05 8.57 1.97
N CYS A 59 -22.70 9.73 2.08
CA CYS A 59 -23.51 10.10 3.24
C CYS A 59 -24.69 9.16 3.55
N THR A 60 -25.37 8.70 2.51
CA THR A 60 -26.61 7.92 2.62
C THR A 60 -26.39 6.44 2.35
N GLY A 61 -25.13 6.02 2.21
CA GLY A 61 -24.79 4.67 1.74
C GLY A 61 -25.20 4.39 0.30
N GLN A 62 -25.64 5.40 -0.46
CA GLN A 62 -25.93 5.26 -1.89
C GLN A 62 -24.68 4.78 -2.65
N LYS A 63 -23.51 5.24 -2.20
CA LYS A 63 -22.22 4.64 -2.55
C LYS A 63 -21.51 4.23 -1.26
N THR A 64 -20.96 3.02 -1.27
CA THR A 64 -19.97 2.61 -0.28
C THR A 64 -18.61 3.10 -0.74
N CYS A 65 -17.81 3.62 0.19
CA CYS A 65 -16.40 3.85 -0.11
C CYS A 65 -15.62 2.58 0.19
N GLU A 66 -14.92 2.07 -0.82
CA GLU A 66 -14.01 0.94 -0.68
C GLU A 66 -12.59 1.35 -1.06
N ASN A 67 -11.62 0.96 -0.23
CA ASN A 67 -10.21 1.09 -0.58
C ASN A 67 -9.89 0.10 -1.69
N CYS A 68 -9.16 0.55 -2.69
CA CYS A 68 -8.69 -0.35 -3.73
C CYS A 68 -7.78 -1.41 -3.12
N THR A 69 -8.12 -2.67 -3.33
CA THR A 69 -7.28 -3.78 -2.93
C THR A 69 -6.19 -3.95 -3.98
N VAL A 70 -4.93 -3.78 -3.58
CA VAL A 70 -3.82 -4.22 -4.42
C VAL A 70 -3.76 -5.74 -4.27
N THR A 71 -4.38 -6.45 -5.19
CA THR A 71 -4.16 -7.88 -5.30
C THR A 71 -2.73 -8.05 -5.81
N THR A 72 -1.80 -8.31 -4.89
CA THR A 72 -0.42 -8.64 -5.25
C THR A 72 -0.45 -10.07 -5.77
N THR A 73 -0.78 -10.24 -7.05
CA THR A 73 -0.55 -11.51 -7.72
C THR A 73 0.95 -11.73 -7.72
N LYS A 74 1.40 -12.76 -6.99
CA LYS A 74 2.75 -13.28 -7.15
C LYS A 74 2.93 -13.46 -8.67
N PRO A 75 3.90 -12.78 -9.31
CA PRO A 75 4.14 -12.96 -10.72
C PRO A 75 4.23 -14.47 -10.98
N PRO A 76 3.55 -15.01 -12.01
CA PRO A 76 3.82 -16.36 -12.46
C PRO A 76 5.34 -16.56 -12.50
N PRO A 77 5.87 -17.71 -12.05
CA PRO A 77 7.30 -17.96 -12.13
C PRO A 77 7.71 -17.82 -13.60
N THR A 78 8.28 -16.66 -13.94
CA THR A 78 8.78 -16.41 -15.27
C THR A 78 9.93 -17.39 -15.43
N THR A 79 9.74 -18.41 -16.26
CA THR A 79 10.81 -19.31 -16.65
C THR A 79 11.67 -18.52 -17.63
N THR A 80 12.45 -17.58 -17.10
CA THR A 80 13.42 -16.82 -17.87
C THR A 80 14.52 -17.79 -18.21
N THR A 81 14.59 -18.21 -19.47
CA THR A 81 15.77 -18.87 -20.03
C THR A 81 16.95 -17.92 -19.85
N ILE A 82 17.82 -18.20 -18.87
CA ILE A 82 18.98 -17.36 -18.60
C ILE A 82 20.07 -17.69 -19.62
N ASN A 83 20.44 -16.70 -20.43
CA ASN A 83 21.63 -16.77 -21.25
C ASN A 83 22.86 -16.66 -20.34
N CYS A 84 23.47 -17.80 -20.01
CA CYS A 84 24.60 -17.92 -19.08
C CYS A 84 25.92 -17.51 -19.73
N VAL A 85 26.06 -16.23 -20.04
CA VAL A 85 27.28 -15.64 -20.60
C VAL A 85 27.61 -14.34 -19.89
N ASP A 86 28.88 -13.96 -19.95
CA ASP A 86 29.30 -12.61 -19.57
C ASP A 86 29.28 -11.72 -20.83
N TYR A 87 28.85 -10.48 -20.66
CA TYR A 87 28.78 -9.49 -21.73
C TYR A 87 30.17 -9.03 -22.20
N GLY A 88 31.18 -9.11 -21.35
CA GLY A 88 32.56 -8.76 -21.69
C GLY A 88 33.56 -9.05 -20.57
N ASP A 89 34.82 -8.69 -20.82
CA ASP A 89 35.95 -9.11 -19.97
C ASP A 89 36.01 -8.42 -18.60
N TYR A 90 35.21 -7.37 -18.39
CA TYR A 90 35.20 -6.59 -17.15
C TYR A 90 34.54 -7.30 -15.97
N CYS A 91 33.80 -8.39 -16.21
CA CYS A 91 33.01 -9.05 -15.18
C CYS A 91 33.82 -9.50 -13.98
N LYS A 92 35.05 -9.99 -14.17
CA LYS A 92 35.96 -10.34 -13.06
C LYS A 92 36.26 -9.13 -12.18
N SER A 93 36.60 -7.99 -12.79
CA SER A 93 36.92 -6.75 -12.07
C SER A 93 35.68 -6.19 -11.36
N TRP A 94 34.53 -6.19 -12.02
CA TRP A 94 33.28 -5.74 -11.45
C TRP A 94 32.82 -6.62 -10.29
N ALA A 95 32.95 -7.94 -10.41
CA ALA A 95 32.66 -8.87 -9.33
C ALA A 95 33.55 -8.60 -8.10
N MET A 96 34.85 -8.38 -8.29
CA MET A 96 35.76 -7.96 -7.21
C MET A 96 35.36 -6.64 -6.55
N LYS A 97 34.75 -5.72 -7.30
CA LYS A 97 34.20 -4.45 -6.82
C LYS A 97 32.77 -4.56 -6.27
N GLY A 98 32.25 -5.77 -6.12
CA GLY A 98 30.95 -6.04 -5.51
C GLY A 98 29.75 -5.99 -6.45
N PHE A 99 29.95 -5.95 -7.78
CA PHE A 99 28.83 -5.90 -8.74
C PHE A 99 27.79 -7.01 -8.52
N CYS A 100 28.22 -8.23 -8.22
CA CYS A 100 27.31 -9.36 -8.06
C CYS A 100 26.39 -9.25 -6.83
N SER A 101 26.77 -8.48 -5.80
CA SER A 101 26.04 -8.36 -4.53
C SER A 101 25.50 -6.95 -4.25
N ASN A 102 25.93 -5.94 -5.00
CA ASN A 102 25.58 -4.55 -4.73
C ASN A 102 24.09 -4.29 -5.06
N CYS A 103 23.36 -3.84 -4.04
CA CYS A 103 21.93 -3.54 -4.10
C CYS A 103 21.55 -2.41 -5.06
N PHE A 104 22.51 -1.59 -5.48
CA PHE A 104 22.31 -0.58 -6.51
C PHE A 104 21.93 -1.22 -7.86
N TYR A 105 22.47 -2.41 -8.17
CA TYR A 105 22.19 -3.10 -9.43
C TYR A 105 21.07 -4.13 -9.26
N LYS A 106 20.05 -4.03 -10.11
CA LYS A 106 18.98 -5.04 -10.15
C LYS A 106 19.53 -6.38 -10.63
N CYS A 107 18.89 -7.47 -10.25
CA CYS A 107 19.23 -8.80 -10.72
C CYS A 107 19.16 -8.92 -12.23
N SER A 108 18.21 -8.25 -12.86
CA SER A 108 18.12 -8.19 -14.32
C SER A 108 19.41 -7.68 -14.96
N ASP A 109 20.03 -6.64 -14.38
CA ASP A 109 21.27 -6.07 -14.89
C ASP A 109 22.46 -6.96 -14.58
N ARG A 110 22.51 -7.51 -13.35
CA ARG A 110 23.58 -8.42 -12.94
C ARG A 110 23.62 -9.69 -13.79
N ILE A 111 22.45 -10.27 -14.09
CA ILE A 111 22.30 -11.41 -15.01
C ILE A 111 22.67 -10.98 -16.43
N LYS A 112 22.14 -9.85 -16.93
CA LYS A 112 22.40 -9.38 -18.29
C LYS A 112 23.90 -9.20 -18.58
N TYR A 113 24.66 -8.65 -17.62
CA TYR A 113 26.06 -8.31 -17.84
C TYR A 113 27.04 -9.41 -17.44
N CYS A 114 26.83 -10.07 -16.31
CA CYS A 114 27.83 -10.98 -15.75
C CYS A 114 27.22 -12.25 -15.17
N ALA A 115 26.21 -12.84 -15.83
CA ALA A 115 25.56 -14.05 -15.35
C ALA A 115 26.55 -15.18 -15.04
N LYS A 116 27.55 -15.39 -15.89
CA LYS A 116 28.51 -16.48 -15.70
C LYS A 116 29.47 -16.18 -14.56
N THR A 117 30.10 -15.01 -14.54
CA THR A 117 31.03 -14.61 -13.47
C THR A 117 30.34 -14.52 -12.11
N CYS A 118 29.09 -14.05 -12.06
CA CYS A 118 28.33 -13.94 -10.81
C CYS A 118 27.62 -15.24 -10.39
N GLY A 119 27.70 -16.31 -11.18
CA GLY A 119 27.05 -17.60 -10.87
C GLY A 119 25.53 -17.59 -10.99
N PHE A 120 24.96 -16.70 -11.81
CA PHE A 120 23.52 -16.50 -11.94
C PHE A 120 22.85 -17.31 -13.07
N CYS A 121 23.41 -18.47 -13.40
CA CYS A 121 23.00 -19.25 -14.58
C CYS A 121 21.78 -20.15 -14.36
N THR A 122 21.21 -20.15 -13.16
CA THR A 122 20.02 -20.92 -12.82
C THR A 122 18.91 -20.00 -12.36
N ALA A 123 17.66 -20.36 -12.64
CA ALA A 123 16.53 -19.57 -12.16
C ALA A 123 16.58 -19.43 -10.63
N GLY A 124 16.39 -18.20 -10.12
CA GLY A 124 16.41 -17.91 -8.69
C GLY A 124 17.80 -17.73 -8.06
N SER A 125 18.89 -17.92 -8.81
CA SER A 125 20.27 -17.72 -8.31
C SER A 125 20.63 -16.27 -7.97
N CYS A 126 19.91 -15.29 -8.53
CA CYS A 126 20.05 -13.88 -8.19
C CYS A 126 18.81 -13.37 -7.44
N THR A 127 19.02 -12.63 -6.36
CA THR A 127 17.95 -11.92 -5.63
C THR A 127 18.26 -10.42 -5.46
N ASP A 128 17.24 -9.57 -5.60
CA ASP A 128 17.32 -8.14 -5.30
C ASP A 128 17.20 -7.89 -3.80
N CYS A 129 17.96 -6.91 -3.28
CA CYS A 129 18.04 -6.68 -1.85
C CYS A 129 16.70 -6.37 -1.18
N ASN A 130 15.77 -5.73 -1.90
CA ASN A 130 14.42 -5.45 -1.39
C ASN A 130 13.60 -6.73 -1.19
N ASN A 131 13.85 -7.79 -1.97
CA ASN A 131 13.24 -9.11 -1.75
C ASN A 131 13.88 -9.84 -0.56
N VAL A 132 15.18 -9.63 -0.30
CA VAL A 132 15.86 -10.22 0.86
C VAL A 132 15.35 -9.64 2.17
N GLN A 133 15.05 -8.34 2.24
CA GLN A 133 14.50 -7.72 3.45
C GLN A 133 13.07 -8.19 3.74
N ASN A 134 12.24 -8.34 2.70
CA ASN A 134 10.91 -8.91 2.84
C ASN A 134 10.97 -10.37 3.29
N PHE A 135 11.90 -11.18 2.76
CA PHE A 135 12.08 -12.57 3.18
C PHE A 135 12.64 -12.68 4.62
N LYS A 136 13.61 -11.86 5.00
CA LYS A 136 14.12 -11.80 6.39
C LYS A 136 13.04 -11.38 7.39
N SER A 137 12.19 -10.43 7.02
CA SER A 137 11.03 -10.03 7.83
C SER A 137 10.05 -11.19 8.02
N LEU A 138 9.77 -11.95 6.95
CA LEU A 138 8.88 -13.11 6.99
C LEU A 138 9.44 -14.28 7.84
N ILE A 139 10.74 -14.58 7.74
CA ILE A 139 11.35 -15.64 8.57
C ILE A 139 11.43 -15.21 10.04
N SER A 140 11.67 -13.93 10.32
CA SER A 140 11.62 -13.38 11.68
C SER A 140 10.23 -13.49 12.31
N GLN A 141 9.16 -13.54 11.51
CA GLN A 141 7.79 -13.74 11.97
C GLN A 141 7.42 -15.22 12.17
N THR A 142 8.25 -16.17 11.70
CA THR A 142 7.95 -17.62 11.75
C THR A 142 8.81 -18.36 12.79
N SER A 143 9.54 -17.66 13.67
CA SER A 143 10.43 -18.28 14.68
C SER A 143 9.83 -18.28 16.10
N LEU A 144 8.55 -18.59 16.24
CA LEU A 144 7.96 -18.98 17.52
C LEU A 144 7.34 -20.37 17.38
N GLU A 145 7.58 -21.20 18.39
CA GLU A 145 7.20 -22.61 18.56
C GLU A 145 8.19 -23.64 18.00
N LEU A 146 9.37 -23.70 18.64
CA LEU A 146 9.99 -24.99 18.90
C LEU A 146 9.26 -25.61 20.11
N PRO A 147 8.65 -26.80 20.01
CA PRO A 147 8.09 -27.47 21.19
C PRO A 147 9.25 -27.88 22.10
N GLN A 148 9.16 -27.48 23.37
CA GLN A 148 10.05 -27.98 24.41
C GLN A 148 9.60 -29.40 24.76
N GLU A 149 10.46 -30.40 24.53
CA GLU A 149 10.43 -31.66 25.30
C GLU A 149 11.15 -31.46 26.63
#